data_AF-A0A069D5H1-F1
#
_entry.id   AF-A0A069D5H1-F1
#
_cell.length_a   1.000
_cell.length_b   1.000
_cell.length_c   1.000
_cell.angle_alpha   90.00
_cell.angle_beta   90.00
_cell.angle_gamma   90.00
#
_symmetry.space_group_name_H-M   'P 1'
#
loop_
_entity.id
_entity.type
_entity.pdbx_description
1 polymer ?
#
loop_
_entity_poly.entity_id
_entity_poly.type
_entity_poly.pdbx_seq_one_letter_code
_entity_poly.pdbx_strand_id
1 'polypeptide(L)'
;MGNNRVIASYSGSLVQSNHYYPFGMLFAESSVTSQQPYKYNGKELDTERGLNLYDYSARLMDSVLGWFSTVDSKLEKYYFISLYVYCKGNPLRFIDSDEREIQDPPSKGYWNWSREKYIKVAKYTKKQILLPIIHLKEPTSVLQAQYGQQELVEV
;
A
#
# COMPACT_ATOMS: atom_id res chain seq x y z
N MET A 1 2.00 11.48 1.78
CA MET A 1 2.56 10.57 0.76
C MET A 1 2.69 9.12 1.23
N GLY A 2 2.77 8.78 2.52
CA GLY A 2 2.74 7.36 2.91
C GLY A 2 4.00 6.58 2.51
N ASN A 3 5.14 7.26 2.37
CA ASN A 3 6.43 6.63 2.10
C ASN A 3 6.93 5.90 3.33
N ASN A 4 7.45 4.69 3.14
CA ASN A 4 8.01 3.90 4.21
C ASN A 4 9.45 4.32 4.53
N ARG A 5 9.61 5.21 5.52
CA ARG A 5 10.93 5.77 5.87
C ARG A 5 11.67 4.97 6.92
N VAL A 6 10.96 4.35 7.85
CA VAL A 6 11.56 3.68 9.01
C VAL A 6 10.78 2.42 9.30
N ILE A 7 11.49 1.31 9.43
CA ILE A 7 10.95 0.03 9.87
C ILE A 7 11.72 -0.37 11.13
N ALA A 8 10.98 -0.74 12.17
CA ALA A 8 11.53 -1.19 13.43
C ALA A 8 11.07 -2.61 13.75
N SER A 9 11.90 -3.35 14.47
CA SER A 9 11.58 -4.66 15.04
C SER A 9 10.54 -4.51 16.15
N TYR A 10 9.91 -5.62 16.55
CA TYR A 10 9.03 -5.67 17.73
C TYR A 10 9.76 -5.19 19.00
N SER A 11 11.08 -5.34 19.06
CA SER A 11 11.94 -4.88 20.16
C SER A 11 12.27 -3.38 20.11
N GLY A 12 11.81 -2.65 19.08
CA GLY A 12 12.09 -1.23 18.88
C GLY A 12 13.42 -0.92 18.18
N SER A 13 14.21 -1.93 17.82
CA SER A 13 15.47 -1.77 17.09
C SER A 13 15.22 -1.36 15.63
N LEU A 14 16.04 -0.46 15.08
CA LEU A 14 15.97 -0.05 13.67
C LEU A 14 16.32 -1.24 12.76
N VAL A 15 15.41 -1.59 11.85
CA VAL A 15 15.61 -2.65 10.86
C VAL A 15 15.97 -2.06 9.50
N GLN A 16 15.29 -0.97 9.13
CA GLN A 16 15.51 -0.31 7.85
C GLN A 16 15.23 1.20 7.94
N SER A 17 16.06 2.01 7.28
CA SER A 17 15.88 3.44 7.08
C SER A 17 16.00 3.78 5.61
N ASN A 18 15.01 4.51 5.07
CA ASN A 18 14.95 4.92 3.67
C ASN A 18 14.78 6.45 3.55
N HIS A 19 15.61 7.04 2.70
CA HIS A 19 15.49 8.43 2.25
C HIS A 19 15.16 8.47 0.77
N TYR A 20 14.21 9.33 0.38
CA TYR A 20 13.67 9.38 -0.98
C TYR A 20 13.91 10.75 -1.61
N TYR A 21 14.29 10.73 -2.89
CA TYR A 21 14.12 11.87 -3.78
C TYR A 21 12.63 12.12 -4.08
N PRO A 22 12.27 13.31 -4.62
CA PRO A 22 10.89 13.67 -4.88
C PRO A 22 10.10 12.68 -5.76
N PHE A 23 10.76 12.01 -6.71
CA PHE A 23 10.14 11.03 -7.60
C PHE A 23 10.19 9.58 -7.08
N GLY A 24 10.71 9.37 -5.87
CA GLY A 24 10.72 8.05 -5.23
C GLY A 24 12.02 7.25 -5.39
N MET A 25 13.03 7.80 -6.07
CA MET A 25 14.37 7.20 -6.09
C MET A 25 14.96 7.19 -4.67
N LEU A 26 15.60 6.09 -4.29
CA LEU A 26 16.26 5.98 -3.00
C LEU A 26 17.54 6.82 -3.02
N PHE A 27 17.63 7.77 -2.08
CA PHE A 27 18.84 8.56 -1.86
C PHE A 27 19.83 7.82 -0.97
N ALA A 28 19.33 7.30 0.14
CA ALA A 28 20.09 6.52 1.09
C ALA A 28 19.20 5.43 1.65
N GLU A 29 19.73 4.21 1.67
CA GLU A 29 19.09 3.04 2.25
C GLU A 29 20.06 2.36 3.21
N SER A 30 19.55 2.00 4.39
CA SER A 30 20.23 1.15 5.34
C SER A 30 19.26 0.05 5.77
N SER A 31 19.66 -1.21 5.62
CA SER A 31 18.88 -2.38 6.02
C SER A 31 19.79 -3.42 6.65
N VAL A 32 19.33 -4.05 7.75
CA VAL A 32 20.15 -4.96 8.57
C VAL A 32 19.85 -6.44 8.28
N THR A 33 18.61 -6.80 7.95
CA THR A 33 18.20 -8.22 7.97
C THR A 33 17.18 -8.60 6.90
N SER A 34 16.22 -7.73 6.60
CA SER A 34 15.19 -7.98 5.58
C SER A 34 14.74 -6.65 4.98
N GLN A 35 14.84 -6.54 3.66
CA GLN A 35 14.43 -5.35 2.94
C GLN A 35 12.93 -5.42 2.70
N GLN A 36 12.20 -4.42 3.17
CA GLN A 36 10.78 -4.28 2.88
C GLN A 36 10.59 -3.84 1.43
N PRO A 37 9.84 -4.61 0.60
CA PRO A 37 9.60 -4.28 -0.80
C PRO A 37 8.71 -3.04 -0.96
N TYR A 38 7.74 -2.81 -0.07
CA TYR A 38 6.87 -1.63 -0.11
C TYR A 38 7.59 -0.38 0.41
N LYS A 39 7.84 0.57 -0.49
CA LYS A 39 8.71 1.72 -0.25
C LYS A 39 7.97 3.05 -0.50
N TYR A 40 8.06 3.58 -1.72
CA TYR A 40 7.53 4.89 -2.06
C TYR A 40 6.02 4.83 -2.30
N ASN A 41 5.26 5.75 -1.70
CA ASN A 41 3.79 5.80 -1.72
C ASN A 41 3.08 4.47 -1.38
N GLY A 42 3.73 3.59 -0.62
CA GLY A 42 3.22 2.26 -0.32
C GLY A 42 3.17 1.31 -1.51
N LYS A 43 3.89 1.61 -2.59
CA LYS A 43 4.05 0.74 -3.76
C LYS A 43 5.30 -0.12 -3.63
N GLU A 44 5.21 -1.31 -4.21
CA GLU A 44 6.29 -2.29 -4.25
C GLU A 44 7.38 -1.82 -5.21
N LEU A 45 8.63 -1.87 -4.77
CA LEU A 45 9.79 -1.65 -5.64
C LEU A 45 10.27 -3.00 -6.16
N ASP A 46 10.07 -3.23 -7.45
CA ASP A 46 10.64 -4.37 -8.15
C ASP A 46 12.08 -4.04 -8.58
N THR A 47 13.03 -4.74 -7.96
CA THR A 47 14.46 -4.66 -8.27
C THR A 47 14.92 -5.81 -9.17
N GLU A 48 14.01 -6.70 -9.59
CA GLU A 48 14.35 -7.78 -10.50
C GLU A 48 14.90 -7.21 -11.81
N ARG A 49 15.97 -7.85 -12.32
CA ARG A 49 16.65 -7.44 -13.57
C ARG A 49 17.29 -6.04 -13.52
N GLY A 50 17.34 -5.38 -12.37
CA GLY A 50 18.09 -4.14 -12.14
C GLY A 50 17.43 -2.85 -12.64
N LEU A 51 16.15 -2.89 -13.03
CA LEU A 51 15.42 -1.71 -13.55
C LEU A 51 14.82 -0.82 -12.45
N ASN A 52 14.66 -1.34 -11.22
CA ASN A 52 14.17 -0.59 -10.05
C ASN A 52 12.85 0.16 -10.31
N LEU A 53 11.83 -0.59 -10.71
CA LEU A 53 10.52 -0.04 -11.09
C LEU A 53 9.52 -0.20 -9.96
N TYR A 54 8.70 0.83 -9.73
CA TYR A 54 7.61 0.73 -8.78
C TYR A 54 6.37 0.13 -9.44
N ASP A 55 5.79 -0.89 -8.81
CA ASP A 55 4.54 -1.48 -9.26
C ASP A 55 3.33 -0.66 -8.82
N TYR A 56 2.75 0.06 -9.78
CA TYR A 56 1.46 0.74 -9.65
C TYR A 56 0.35 -0.08 -10.33
N SER A 57 0.46 -1.41 -10.32
CA SER A 57 -0.42 -2.47 -10.84
C SER A 57 -0.80 -2.34 -12.31
N ALA A 58 -1.43 -1.25 -12.71
CA ALA A 58 -1.70 -0.92 -14.12
C ALA A 58 -0.46 -0.45 -14.89
N ARG A 59 0.54 0.11 -14.20
CA ARG A 59 1.75 0.67 -14.81
C ARG A 59 2.96 0.44 -13.91
N LEU A 60 4.14 0.38 -14.51
CA LEU A 60 5.42 0.40 -13.79
C LEU A 60 6.01 1.81 -13.86
N MET A 61 6.39 2.38 -12.72
CA MET A 61 6.96 3.73 -12.64
C MET A 61 8.47 3.65 -12.46
N ASP A 62 9.20 4.29 -13.37
CA ASP A 62 10.64 4.54 -13.24
C ASP A 62 10.85 5.74 -12.30
N SER A 63 11.55 5.49 -11.20
CA SER A 63 11.82 6.49 -10.17
C SER A 63 12.98 7.42 -10.48
N VAL A 64 13.86 7.04 -11.42
CA VAL A 64 14.97 7.87 -11.91
C VAL A 64 14.43 8.95 -12.84
N LEU A 65 13.59 8.55 -13.80
CA LEU A 65 13.00 9.47 -14.78
C LEU A 65 11.74 10.16 -14.25
N GLY A 66 11.03 9.53 -13.32
CA GLY A 66 9.73 10.00 -12.86
C GLY A 66 8.62 9.80 -13.90
N TRP A 67 8.75 8.77 -14.74
CA TRP A 67 7.81 8.44 -15.81
C TRP A 67 7.29 7.01 -15.68
N PHE A 68 6.15 6.73 -16.29
CA PHE A 68 5.64 5.37 -16.45
C PHE A 68 6.26 4.71 -17.68
N SER A 69 6.44 3.39 -17.61
CA SER A 69 6.91 2.57 -18.74
C SER A 69 5.84 2.37 -19.82
N THR A 70 4.57 2.65 -19.50
CA THR A 70 3.41 2.41 -20.35
C THR A 70 2.49 3.65 -20.39
N VAL A 71 1.70 3.74 -21.46
CA VAL A 71 0.77 4.84 -21.71
C VAL A 71 -0.35 4.87 -20.65
N ASP A 72 -0.68 6.06 -20.15
CA ASP A 72 -1.84 6.26 -19.29
C ASP A 72 -3.17 5.95 -20.01
N SER A 73 -3.91 4.97 -19.48
CA SER A 73 -5.27 4.61 -19.93
C SER A 73 -6.28 5.78 -19.93
N LYS A 74 -6.02 6.87 -19.19
CA LYS A 74 -6.87 8.06 -19.09
C LYS A 74 -6.29 9.29 -19.77
N LEU A 75 -5.42 9.08 -20.75
CA LEU A 75 -4.98 10.09 -21.72
C LEU A 75 -6.09 11.08 -22.11
N GLU A 76 -7.28 10.57 -22.43
CA GLU A 76 -8.40 11.38 -22.93
C GLU A 76 -8.87 12.47 -21.96
N LYS A 77 -8.59 12.33 -20.65
CA LYS A 77 -8.92 13.37 -19.67
C LYS A 77 -7.91 14.52 -19.65
N TYR A 78 -6.70 14.31 -20.18
CA TYR A 78 -5.56 15.21 -19.99
C TYR A 78 -4.74 15.39 -21.27
N TYR A 79 -5.35 15.96 -22.31
CA TYR A 79 -4.68 16.21 -23.61
C TYR A 79 -3.42 17.09 -23.54
N PHE A 80 -3.28 17.90 -22.49
CA PHE A 80 -2.15 18.83 -22.31
C PHE A 80 -0.97 18.23 -21.54
N ILE A 81 -1.07 16.98 -21.08
CA ILE A 81 -0.04 16.30 -20.28
C ILE A 81 0.51 15.12 -21.10
N SER A 82 1.81 14.89 -21.02
CA SER A 82 2.42 13.72 -21.65
C SER A 82 1.87 12.42 -21.06
N LEU A 83 1.69 11.43 -21.94
CA LEU A 83 1.09 10.11 -21.67
C LEU A 83 1.81 9.30 -20.59
N TYR A 84 3.07 9.64 -20.32
CA TYR A 84 3.96 8.88 -19.43
C TYR A 84 4.26 9.62 -18.12
N VAL A 85 3.74 10.83 -17.92
CA VAL A 85 4.13 11.68 -16.80
C VAL A 85 3.50 11.18 -15.49
N TYR A 86 4.35 10.92 -14.49
CA TYR A 86 3.91 10.69 -13.12
C TYR A 86 3.48 12.00 -12.46
N CYS A 87 2.31 12.01 -11.81
CA CYS A 87 1.85 13.12 -10.95
C CYS A 87 1.90 14.52 -11.60
N LYS A 88 1.63 14.63 -12.91
CA LYS A 88 1.75 15.89 -13.69
C LYS A 88 3.12 16.57 -13.59
N GLY A 89 4.18 15.81 -13.27
CA GLY A 89 5.53 16.34 -13.07
C GLY A 89 5.76 16.95 -11.68
N ASN A 90 4.78 16.89 -10.77
CA ASN A 90 4.91 17.40 -9.40
C ASN A 90 4.49 16.34 -8.36
N PRO A 91 5.36 15.36 -8.07
CA PRO A 91 5.09 14.29 -7.11
C PRO A 91 5.12 14.76 -5.64
N LEU A 92 5.55 15.99 -5.37
CA LEU A 92 5.47 16.63 -4.04
C LEU A 92 4.08 17.19 -3.75
N ARG A 93 3.28 17.43 -4.80
CA ARG A 93 1.91 17.92 -4.67
C ARG A 93 0.87 16.84 -4.91
N PHE A 94 1.07 16.05 -5.95
CA PHE A 94 0.06 15.09 -6.39
C PHE A 94 0.43 13.67 -5.99
N ILE A 95 -0.60 12.84 -5.76
CA ILE A 95 -0.45 11.41 -5.48
C ILE A 95 -1.39 10.66 -6.43
N ASP A 96 -0.83 9.73 -7.20
CA ASP A 96 -1.64 8.79 -7.98
C ASP A 96 -2.12 7.66 -7.07
N SER A 97 -3.26 7.89 -6.41
CA SER A 97 -3.73 7.07 -5.28
C SER A 97 -4.52 5.83 -5.71
N ASP A 98 -5.10 5.84 -6.92
CA ASP A 98 -6.02 4.81 -7.42
C ASP A 98 -5.71 4.41 -8.87
N GLU A 99 -4.48 4.66 -9.32
CA GLU A 99 -3.92 4.24 -10.63
C GLU A 99 -4.69 4.79 -11.84
N ARG A 100 -5.60 5.73 -11.59
CA ARG A 100 -6.59 6.20 -12.56
C ARG A 100 -6.92 7.67 -12.39
N GLU A 101 -6.47 8.35 -11.35
CA GLU A 101 -6.74 9.79 -11.27
C GLU A 101 -5.72 10.47 -10.38
N ILE A 102 -5.12 11.50 -10.93
CA ILE A 102 -4.25 12.39 -10.19
C ILE A 102 -5.14 13.22 -9.27
N GLN A 103 -5.14 12.89 -7.98
CA GLN A 103 -5.89 13.62 -6.99
C GLN A 103 -5.06 14.83 -6.54
N ASP A 104 -5.60 16.04 -6.71
CA ASP A 104 -5.11 17.19 -5.95
C ASP A 104 -5.60 17.00 -4.51
N PRO A 105 -4.76 17.15 -3.48
CA PRO A 105 -5.26 17.37 -2.13
C PRO A 105 -6.34 18.47 -2.15
N PRO A 106 -7.50 18.27 -1.51
CA PRO A 106 -8.56 19.27 -1.48
C PRO A 106 -8.04 20.59 -0.90
N SER A 107 -8.60 21.70 -1.39
CA SER A 107 -8.27 23.08 -1.01
C SER A 107 -8.22 23.36 0.50
N LYS A 108 -8.84 22.49 1.32
CA LYS A 108 -8.83 22.53 2.79
C LYS A 108 -7.54 21.99 3.43
N GLY A 109 -6.52 21.65 2.65
CA GLY A 109 -5.18 21.27 3.13
C GLY A 109 -5.00 19.77 3.41
N TYR A 110 -3.76 19.29 3.25
CA TYR A 110 -3.37 17.88 3.37
C TYR A 110 -3.76 17.21 4.70
N TRP A 111 -3.75 17.96 5.80
CA TRP A 111 -4.12 17.46 7.14
C TRP A 111 -5.58 17.00 7.19
N ASN A 112 -6.50 17.80 6.65
CA ASN A 112 -7.92 17.47 6.64
C ASN A 112 -8.23 16.30 5.71
N TRP A 113 -7.57 16.26 4.54
CA TRP A 113 -7.72 15.16 3.58
C TRP A 113 -7.24 13.81 4.13
N SER A 114 -6.03 13.80 4.70
CA SER A 114 -5.46 12.60 5.31
C SER A 114 -6.40 12.07 6.40
N ARG A 115 -6.84 12.95 7.31
CA ARG A 115 -7.76 12.62 8.39
C ARG A 115 -9.09 12.05 7.88
N GLU A 116 -9.69 12.65 6.86
CA GLU A 116 -10.93 12.13 6.26
C GLU A 116 -10.75 10.74 5.65
N LYS A 117 -9.62 10.48 4.97
CA LYS A 117 -9.30 9.17 4.40
C LYS A 117 -9.10 8.12 5.50
N TYR A 118 -8.35 8.44 6.55
CA TYR A 118 -8.19 7.58 7.73
C TYR A 118 -9.52 7.29 8.43
N ILE A 119 -10.38 8.30 8.62
CA ILE A 119 -11.70 8.12 9.24
C ILE A 119 -12.60 7.22 8.39
N LYS A 120 -12.57 7.34 7.06
CA LYS A 120 -13.32 6.45 6.16
C LYS A 120 -12.85 5.00 6.26
N VAL A 121 -11.54 4.77 6.17
CA VAL A 121 -10.95 3.42 6.31
C VAL A 121 -11.27 2.83 7.68
N ALA A 122 -11.08 3.59 8.75
CA ALA A 122 -11.39 3.15 10.12
C ALA A 122 -12.88 2.81 10.33
N LYS A 123 -13.80 3.56 9.68
CA LYS A 123 -15.23 3.25 9.70
C LYS A 123 -15.55 1.97 8.94
N TYR A 124 -14.93 1.77 7.78
CA TYR A 124 -15.10 0.55 6.98
C TYR A 124 -14.56 -0.67 7.68
N THR A 125 -13.33 -0.63 8.21
CA THR A 125 -12.74 -1.74 8.96
C THR A 125 -13.52 -2.04 10.24
N LYS A 126 -13.95 -1.01 10.98
CA LYS A 126 -14.83 -1.20 12.15
C LYS A 126 -16.15 -1.87 11.76
N LYS A 127 -16.77 -1.48 10.65
CA LYS A 127 -18.00 -2.12 10.12
C LYS A 127 -17.74 -3.57 9.69
N GLN A 128 -16.66 -3.82 8.97
CA GLN A 128 -16.34 -5.13 8.39
C GLN A 128 -15.87 -6.15 9.43
N ILE A 129 -15.28 -5.69 10.54
CA ILE A 129 -14.92 -6.52 11.69
C ILE A 129 -16.13 -6.73 12.63
N LEU A 130 -16.97 -5.71 12.85
CA LEU A 130 -18.13 -5.85 13.74
C LEU A 130 -19.26 -6.69 13.13
N LEU A 131 -19.50 -6.63 11.81
CA LEU A 131 -20.59 -7.37 11.17
C LEU A 131 -20.53 -8.91 11.35
N PRO A 132 -19.38 -9.60 11.19
CA PRO A 132 -19.28 -11.04 11.43
C PRO A 132 -19.30 -11.42 12.92
N ILE A 133 -18.89 -10.53 13.83
CA ILE A 133 -18.90 -10.80 15.28
C ILE A 133 -20.33 -10.93 15.82
N ILE A 134 -21.30 -10.21 15.24
CA ILE A 134 -22.70 -10.28 15.66
C ILE A 134 -23.35 -11.62 15.27
N HIS A 135 -22.87 -12.26 14.19
CA HIS A 135 -23.37 -13.54 13.69
C HIS A 135 -22.78 -14.77 14.41
N LEU A 136 -21.69 -14.60 15.17
CA LEU A 136 -21.04 -15.66 15.96
C LEU A 136 -21.61 -15.80 17.39
N LYS A 137 -22.75 -15.16 17.68
CA LYS A 137 -23.39 -15.12 19.00
C LYS A 137 -24.59 -16.08 19.11
N GLU A 138 -24.58 -17.21 18.40
CA GLU A 138 -25.55 -18.29 18.63
C GLU A 138 -25.01 -19.31 19.65
N PRO A 139 -25.85 -19.82 20.57
CA PRO A 139 -25.38 -20.44 21.82
C PRO A 139 -24.76 -21.82 21.64
N THR A 140 -23.62 -21.98 22.32
CA THR A 140 -22.69 -23.10 22.51
C THR A 140 -23.33 -24.40 23.01
N SER A 141 -24.27 -24.98 22.27
CA SER A 141 -24.92 -26.25 22.64
C SER A 141 -24.71 -27.42 21.66
N VAL A 142 -24.08 -27.19 20.50
CA VAL A 142 -24.01 -28.20 19.42
C VAL A 142 -22.65 -28.93 19.33
N LEU A 143 -21.61 -28.46 20.01
CA LEU A 143 -20.24 -28.97 19.85
C LEU A 143 -19.86 -30.20 20.70
N GLN A 144 -20.74 -30.70 21.56
CA GLN A 144 -20.43 -31.88 22.41
C GLN A 144 -20.73 -33.24 21.75
N ALA A 145 -21.30 -33.29 20.55
CA ALA A 145 -21.70 -34.55 19.93
C ALA A 145 -20.62 -35.25 19.06
N GLN A 146 -19.43 -34.68 18.85
CA GLN A 146 -18.46 -35.17 17.85
C GLN A 146 -17.12 -35.71 18.39
N TYR A 147 -16.88 -35.75 19.71
CA TYR A 147 -15.57 -36.13 20.26
C TYR A 147 -15.50 -37.49 20.95
N GLY A 148 -16.45 -38.40 20.71
CA GLY A 148 -16.50 -39.70 21.39
C GLY A 148 -16.65 -40.87 20.43
N GLN A 149 -15.64 -41.19 19.61
CA GLN A 149 -15.51 -42.50 18.94
C GLN A 149 -14.22 -42.62 18.11
N GLN A 150 -13.06 -42.82 18.73
CA GLN A 150 -11.92 -43.51 18.10
C GLN A 150 -11.13 -44.26 19.17
N GLU A 151 -11.47 -45.54 19.38
CA GLU A 151 -10.67 -46.52 20.11
C GLU A 151 -10.36 -47.71 19.18
N LEU A 152 -9.09 -48.12 19.18
CA LEU A 152 -8.50 -49.44 18.92
C LEU A 152 -8.61 -50.09 17.51
N VAL A 153 -7.47 -50.54 16.98
CA VAL A 153 -7.17 -51.96 16.65
C VAL A 153 -5.73 -52.05 16.08
N GLU A 154 -4.91 -52.89 16.71
CA GLU A 154 -3.62 -53.40 16.23
C GLU A 154 -3.81 -54.38 15.05
N VAL A 155 -2.91 -54.37 14.06
CA VAL A 155 -2.13 -55.52 13.53
C VAL A 155 -0.89 -54.96 12.82
#